data_AF-A0A198YI66-F1
#
_entry.id   AF-A0A198YI66-F1
#
_cell.length_a   1.000
_cell.length_b   1.000
_cell.length_c   1.000
_cell.angle_alpha   90.00
_cell.angle_beta   90.00
_cell.angle_gamma   90.00
#
_symmetry.space_group_name_H-M   'P 1'
#
loop_
_entity.id
_entity.type
_entity.pdbx_description
1 polymer ?
#
loop_
_entity_poly.entity_id
_entity_poly.type
_entity_poly.pdbx_seq_one_letter_code
_entity_poly.pdbx_strand_id
1 'polypeptide(L)'
;MGIGVAVATWVCAKLDDMKTVTDEDFFAEVPLFSEFEGVTDAANYRPLPDGWVLALADIVGSTPAIAAGRYKDVNMAGASVISAVLNSVGKGDYPFVFGGDGALIALPGSLEKTARDALAAVQIWVEEDLGLTLRIAIVPVADTRAEGLDVRVARYSVSPYVTYAMFWGGGTSWAERQMKLGRYGIERAAPGTRPDLTGLSCRWSPIEARHGEIVSIIAVPGEGRPGQEFRDLVSGIVAITTEQNRDSHPVPADGPNLAFSLHGINREAKATAPAGRRLRQKLIIFLQLAITVVCYKVGIPLGRFDARRYKRDVAGNSDFRKFDDGLKMTIDVDAEHLKRIETLLEAARARGIVRYGLHRQASALMTCFVPTPISRDHMHFIDGAAGGYAVAASRMTGKMLATAPHQT
;
A
#
# COMPACT_ATOMS: atom_id res chain seq x y z
N MET A 1 -64.27 -5.04 -16.24
CA MET A 1 -63.10 -5.88 -15.88
C MET A 1 -62.04 -5.68 -16.97
N GLY A 2 -60.83 -5.23 -16.63
CA GLY A 2 -59.74 -5.18 -17.63
C GLY A 2 -58.72 -4.03 -17.59
N ILE A 3 -58.67 -3.19 -16.54
CA ILE A 3 -57.68 -2.09 -16.48
C ILE A 3 -56.67 -2.26 -15.32
N GLY A 4 -56.89 -3.21 -14.40
CA GLY A 4 -56.04 -3.42 -13.22
C GLY A 4 -54.82 -4.36 -13.41
N VAL A 5 -54.70 -5.05 -14.55
CA VAL A 5 -53.64 -6.08 -14.74
C VAL A 5 -52.40 -5.53 -15.45
N ALA A 6 -52.53 -4.50 -16.30
CA ALA A 6 -51.42 -3.99 -17.10
C ALA A 6 -50.44 -3.09 -16.33
N VAL A 7 -50.85 -2.48 -15.22
CA VAL A 7 -49.97 -1.63 -14.40
C VAL A 7 -49.08 -2.47 -13.47
N ALA A 8 -49.58 -3.62 -13.01
CA ALA A 8 -48.80 -4.54 -12.18
C ALA A 8 -47.63 -5.21 -12.95
N THR A 9 -47.83 -5.53 -14.23
CA THR A 9 -46.76 -6.10 -15.08
C THR A 9 -45.67 -5.09 -15.46
N TRP A 10 -45.99 -3.79 -15.49
CA TRP A 10 -44.99 -2.76 -15.79
C TRP A 10 -44.11 -2.40 -14.58
N VAL A 11 -44.61 -2.58 -13.36
CA VAL A 11 -43.83 -2.41 -12.12
C VAL A 11 -42.92 -3.61 -11.86
N CYS A 12 -43.32 -4.84 -12.22
CA CYS A 12 -42.43 -6.01 -12.12
C CYS A 12 -41.30 -6.00 -13.16
N ALA A 13 -41.50 -5.46 -14.36
CA ALA A 13 -40.46 -5.40 -15.40
C ALA A 13 -39.35 -4.35 -15.13
N LYS A 14 -39.48 -3.53 -14.09
CA LYS A 14 -38.47 -2.54 -13.67
C LYS A 14 -37.66 -2.95 -12.42
N LEU A 15 -37.88 -4.16 -11.93
CA LEU A 15 -37.11 -4.74 -10.82
C LEU A 15 -36.08 -5.79 -11.25
N ASP A 16 -36.01 -6.12 -12.55
CA ASP A 16 -35.07 -7.12 -13.11
C ASP A 16 -33.89 -6.52 -13.90
N ASP A 17 -33.45 -5.30 -13.53
CA ASP A 17 -32.12 -4.80 -13.94
C ASP A 17 -31.34 -4.24 -12.73
N MET A 18 -31.57 -4.81 -11.54
CA MET A 18 -30.52 -4.85 -10.54
C MET A 18 -29.53 -5.90 -11.03
N LYS A 19 -28.47 -5.47 -11.74
CA LYS A 19 -27.26 -6.28 -11.84
C LYS A 19 -26.94 -6.75 -10.43
N THR A 20 -27.09 -8.06 -10.17
CA THR A 20 -26.57 -8.67 -8.97
C THR A 20 -25.07 -8.56 -9.07
N VAL A 21 -24.51 -7.53 -8.43
CA VAL A 21 -23.08 -7.34 -8.28
C VAL A 21 -22.56 -8.58 -7.60
N THR A 22 -21.75 -9.37 -8.32
CA THR A 22 -21.14 -10.54 -7.71
C THR A 22 -20.13 -10.06 -6.67
N ASP A 23 -19.85 -10.88 -5.65
CA ASP A 23 -18.80 -10.54 -4.68
C ASP A 23 -17.45 -10.29 -5.36
N GLU A 24 -17.19 -10.89 -6.52
CA GLU A 24 -15.94 -10.71 -7.27
C GLU A 24 -15.90 -9.38 -8.06
N ASP A 25 -17.05 -8.85 -8.48
CA ASP A 25 -17.14 -7.59 -9.25
C ASP A 25 -17.33 -6.35 -8.35
N PHE A 26 -17.66 -6.54 -7.06
CA PHE A 26 -18.01 -5.45 -6.13
C PHE A 26 -17.02 -4.28 -6.16
N PHE A 27 -15.71 -4.56 -6.06
CA PHE A 27 -14.73 -3.49 -5.98
C PHE A 27 -14.67 -2.68 -7.29
N ALA A 28 -14.82 -3.32 -8.45
CA ALA A 28 -14.79 -2.63 -9.73
C ALA A 28 -15.95 -1.62 -9.89
N GLU A 29 -17.05 -1.81 -9.16
CA GLU A 29 -18.21 -0.91 -9.16
C GLU A 29 -18.15 0.23 -8.13
N VAL A 30 -17.20 0.19 -7.18
CA VAL A 30 -17.02 1.29 -6.22
C VAL A 30 -16.66 2.58 -6.98
N PRO A 31 -17.36 3.71 -6.73
CA PRO A 31 -17.10 4.96 -7.43
C PRO A 31 -15.65 5.44 -7.30
N LEU A 32 -15.11 5.93 -8.40
CA LEU A 32 -13.78 6.54 -8.45
C LEU A 32 -13.87 8.01 -8.01
N PHE A 33 -12.86 8.44 -7.25
CA PHE A 33 -12.58 9.86 -7.03
C PHE A 33 -11.10 10.13 -7.30
N SER A 34 -10.78 11.34 -7.79
CA SER A 34 -9.43 11.68 -8.28
C SER A 34 -8.71 12.73 -7.43
N GLU A 35 -9.46 13.54 -6.69
CA GLU A 35 -8.92 14.55 -5.77
C GLU A 35 -8.71 13.91 -4.39
N PHE A 36 -7.50 13.97 -3.86
CA PHE A 36 -7.16 13.21 -2.64
C PHE A 36 -7.92 13.70 -1.40
N GLU A 37 -8.35 14.97 -1.38
CA GLU A 37 -9.22 15.55 -0.36
C GLU A 37 -10.49 14.72 -0.13
N GLY A 38 -10.95 14.02 -1.18
CA GLY A 38 -12.09 13.11 -1.14
C GLY A 38 -11.93 11.93 -0.17
N VAL A 39 -10.73 11.62 0.32
CA VAL A 39 -10.52 10.57 1.34
C VAL A 39 -11.24 10.86 2.66
N THR A 40 -11.56 12.13 2.93
CA THR A 40 -12.28 12.56 4.13
C THR A 40 -13.80 12.49 3.99
N ASP A 41 -14.31 12.31 2.76
CA ASP A 41 -15.75 12.24 2.49
C ASP A 41 -16.24 10.80 2.61
N ALA A 42 -17.06 10.54 3.62
CA ALA A 42 -17.67 9.25 3.87
C ALA A 42 -18.56 8.76 2.71
N ALA A 43 -19.07 9.66 1.86
CA ALA A 43 -19.88 9.31 0.70
C ALA A 43 -19.07 8.60 -0.42
N ASN A 44 -17.74 8.70 -0.40
CA ASN A 44 -16.87 7.98 -1.32
C ASN A 44 -16.67 6.50 -0.94
N TYR A 45 -17.05 6.11 0.27
CA TYR A 45 -16.81 4.77 0.79
C TYR A 45 -18.06 3.88 0.64
N ARG A 46 -17.83 2.60 0.35
CA ARG A 46 -18.86 1.55 0.32
C ARG A 46 -18.48 0.44 1.31
N PRO A 47 -19.42 -0.07 2.12
CA PRO A 47 -19.15 -1.20 3.00
C PRO A 47 -18.79 -2.44 2.17
N LEU A 48 -17.75 -3.17 2.59
CA LEU A 48 -17.43 -4.47 1.98
C LEU A 48 -18.60 -5.45 2.19
N PRO A 49 -18.85 -6.40 1.28
CA PRO A 49 -19.84 -7.45 1.51
C PRO A 49 -19.50 -8.31 2.74
N ASP A 50 -20.52 -8.82 3.43
CA ASP A 50 -20.39 -9.55 4.70
C ASP A 50 -19.53 -10.81 4.60
N GLY A 51 -19.57 -11.49 3.44
CA GLY A 51 -18.83 -12.71 3.17
C GLY A 51 -17.34 -12.50 2.87
N TRP A 52 -16.84 -11.26 2.93
CA TRP A 52 -15.45 -10.96 2.65
C TRP A 52 -14.54 -11.21 3.86
N VAL A 53 -13.26 -11.37 3.55
CA VAL A 53 -12.17 -11.56 4.53
C VAL A 53 -11.06 -10.54 4.29
N LEU A 54 -10.33 -10.22 5.35
CA LEU A 54 -9.12 -9.41 5.32
C LEU A 54 -7.91 -10.33 5.47
N ALA A 55 -7.05 -10.37 4.46
CA ALA A 55 -5.74 -10.98 4.46
C ALA A 55 -4.70 -9.96 4.94
N LEU A 56 -4.09 -10.20 6.11
CA LEU A 56 -3.15 -9.27 6.73
C LEU A 56 -1.78 -9.91 6.91
N ALA A 57 -0.75 -9.07 6.81
CA ALA A 57 0.59 -9.42 7.22
C ALA A 57 1.34 -8.21 7.82
N ASP A 58 2.21 -8.47 8.79
CA ASP A 58 3.01 -7.46 9.49
C ASP A 58 4.33 -8.09 9.98
N ILE A 59 5.45 -7.38 9.82
CA ILE A 59 6.76 -7.88 10.24
C ILE A 59 6.92 -7.72 11.74
N VAL A 60 7.24 -8.82 12.42
CA VAL A 60 7.56 -8.81 13.84
C VAL A 60 8.94 -8.16 14.03
N GLY A 61 8.97 -7.05 14.75
CA GLY A 61 10.24 -6.35 15.05
C GLY A 61 10.83 -5.65 13.82
N SER A 62 9.99 -5.07 12.95
CA SER A 62 10.44 -4.25 11.82
C SER A 62 11.35 -3.09 12.26
N THR A 63 11.06 -2.46 13.40
CA THR A 63 11.82 -1.32 13.93
C THR A 63 13.30 -1.64 14.20
N PRO A 64 13.68 -2.70 14.95
CA PRO A 64 15.08 -3.15 15.03
C PRO A 64 15.73 -3.47 13.68
N ALA A 65 15.02 -4.14 12.77
CA ALA A 65 15.57 -4.47 11.45
C ALA A 65 15.88 -3.21 10.62
N ILE A 66 15.00 -2.21 10.70
CA ILE A 66 15.19 -0.89 10.10
C ILE A 66 16.41 -0.18 10.71
N ALA A 67 16.54 -0.18 12.04
CA ALA A 67 17.69 0.41 12.72
C ALA A 67 19.02 -0.24 12.31
N ALA A 68 18.99 -1.53 11.94
CA ALA A 68 20.13 -2.25 11.35
C ALA A 68 20.33 -2.00 9.84
N GLY A 69 19.66 -1.00 9.25
CA GLY A 69 19.79 -0.64 7.83
C GLY A 69 19.08 -1.60 6.86
N ARG A 70 18.19 -2.46 7.36
CA ARG A 70 17.49 -3.49 6.56
C ARG A 70 16.13 -3.04 6.01
N TYR A 71 15.84 -1.75 6.01
CA TYR A 71 14.56 -1.19 5.56
C TYR A 71 14.12 -1.67 4.16
N LYS A 72 15.03 -1.85 3.19
CA LYS A 72 14.65 -2.41 1.88
C LYS A 72 14.21 -3.87 1.93
N ASP A 73 14.71 -4.66 2.88
CA ASP A 73 14.24 -6.03 3.08
C ASP A 73 12.85 -6.02 3.72
N VAL A 74 12.61 -5.07 4.65
CA VAL A 74 11.33 -4.85 5.30
C VAL A 74 10.25 -4.46 4.29
N ASN A 75 10.49 -3.45 3.45
CA ASN A 75 9.54 -3.06 2.40
C ASN A 75 9.30 -4.17 1.37
N MET A 76 10.34 -4.93 1.04
CA MET A 76 10.19 -6.09 0.15
C MET A 76 9.31 -7.19 0.76
N ALA A 77 9.46 -7.47 2.06
CA ALA A 77 8.62 -8.42 2.77
C ALA A 77 7.17 -7.94 2.90
N GLY A 78 6.91 -6.63 3.06
CA GLY A 78 5.54 -6.10 3.03
C GLY A 78 4.91 -6.19 1.64
N ALA A 79 5.64 -5.82 0.58
CA ALA A 79 5.12 -5.82 -0.77
C ALA A 79 4.98 -7.23 -1.38
N SER A 80 5.78 -8.21 -0.91
CA SER A 80 5.65 -9.60 -1.34
C SER A 80 4.31 -10.21 -0.97
N VAL A 81 3.66 -9.74 0.10
CA VAL A 81 2.32 -10.15 0.51
C VAL A 81 1.30 -9.80 -0.57
N ILE A 82 1.32 -8.56 -1.06
CA ILE A 82 0.44 -8.08 -2.13
C ILE A 82 0.70 -8.88 -3.41
N SER A 83 1.97 -8.99 -3.83
CA SER A 83 2.34 -9.72 -5.05
C SER A 83 1.89 -11.18 -4.99
N ALA A 84 2.17 -11.89 -3.89
CA ALA A 84 1.87 -13.31 -3.77
C ALA A 84 0.36 -13.58 -3.75
N VAL A 85 -0.39 -12.79 -2.97
CA VAL A 85 -1.84 -12.97 -2.88
C VAL A 85 -2.49 -12.68 -4.21
N LEU A 86 -2.21 -11.52 -4.84
CA LEU A 86 -2.79 -11.15 -6.13
C LEU A 86 -2.42 -12.14 -7.26
N ASN A 87 -1.17 -12.61 -7.31
CA ASN A 87 -0.77 -13.62 -8.29
C ASN A 87 -1.50 -14.97 -8.07
N SER A 88 -1.79 -15.33 -6.82
CA SER A 88 -2.43 -16.61 -6.48
C SER A 88 -3.95 -16.61 -6.70
N VAL A 89 -4.63 -15.50 -6.38
CA VAL A 89 -6.09 -15.38 -6.58
C VAL A 89 -6.48 -15.07 -8.02
N GLY A 90 -5.51 -14.70 -8.87
CA GLY A 90 -5.71 -14.50 -10.29
C GLY A 90 -6.30 -13.13 -10.64
N LYS A 91 -6.94 -13.04 -11.81
CA LYS A 91 -7.43 -11.77 -12.38
C LYS A 91 -8.67 -11.29 -11.63
N GLY A 92 -8.49 -10.32 -10.74
CA GLY A 92 -9.54 -9.51 -10.12
C GLY A 92 -8.96 -8.20 -9.61
N ASP A 93 -9.79 -7.16 -9.53
CA ASP A 93 -9.44 -5.89 -8.90
C ASP A 93 -9.78 -6.03 -7.41
N TYR A 94 -8.78 -6.27 -6.56
CA TYR A 94 -8.99 -6.48 -5.13
C TYR A 94 -8.40 -5.33 -4.33
N PRO A 95 -9.13 -4.76 -3.36
CA PRO A 95 -8.64 -3.65 -2.58
C PRO A 95 -7.53 -4.06 -1.64
N PHE A 96 -6.43 -3.32 -1.66
CA PHE A 96 -5.31 -3.52 -0.74
C PHE A 96 -4.65 -2.21 -0.34
N VAL A 97 -3.91 -2.23 0.77
CA VAL A 97 -3.05 -1.15 1.23
C VAL A 97 -1.68 -1.70 1.61
N PHE A 98 -0.64 -1.01 1.17
CA PHE A 98 0.75 -1.24 1.61
C PHE A 98 1.12 -0.30 2.76
N GLY A 99 1.59 -0.88 3.86
CA GLY A 99 1.94 -0.17 5.10
C GLY A 99 3.44 0.09 5.32
N GLY A 100 4.32 -0.36 4.41
CA GLY A 100 5.77 -0.31 4.62
C GLY A 100 6.32 -1.66 5.08
N ASP A 101 5.95 -2.09 6.29
CA ASP A 101 6.38 -3.35 6.90
C ASP A 101 5.29 -4.43 6.94
N GLY A 102 4.21 -4.21 6.18
CA GLY A 102 3.05 -5.08 6.11
C GLY A 102 2.11 -4.67 4.99
N ALA A 103 1.04 -5.46 4.84
CA ALA A 103 -0.02 -5.19 3.89
C ALA A 103 -1.36 -5.75 4.38
N LEU A 104 -2.43 -5.16 3.86
CA LEU A 104 -3.80 -5.64 4.01
C LEU A 104 -4.41 -5.79 2.62
N ILE A 105 -5.07 -6.91 2.37
CA ILE A 105 -5.83 -7.18 1.15
C ILE A 105 -7.22 -7.65 1.57
N ALA A 106 -8.27 -7.09 0.99
CA ALA A 106 -9.64 -7.52 1.20
C ALA A 106 -10.11 -8.38 0.01
N LEU A 107 -10.69 -9.53 0.30
CA LEU A 107 -11.04 -10.55 -0.69
C LEU A 107 -12.43 -11.15 -0.41
N PRO A 108 -13.17 -11.58 -1.44
CA PRO A 108 -14.30 -12.49 -1.28
C PRO A 108 -13.91 -13.74 -0.47
N GLY A 109 -14.81 -14.23 0.38
CA GLY A 109 -14.57 -15.43 1.19
C GLY A 109 -14.32 -16.71 0.38
N SER A 110 -14.77 -16.76 -0.87
CA SER A 110 -14.45 -17.84 -1.81
C SER A 110 -12.95 -17.98 -2.08
N LEU A 111 -12.17 -16.90 -1.93
CA LEU A 111 -10.72 -16.85 -2.17
C LEU A 111 -9.90 -17.03 -0.89
N GLU A 112 -10.55 -17.20 0.26
CA GLU A 112 -9.90 -17.26 1.57
C GLU A 112 -8.81 -18.34 1.61
N LYS A 113 -9.11 -19.55 1.13
CA LYS A 113 -8.15 -20.66 1.14
C LYS A 113 -6.91 -20.34 0.31
N THR A 114 -7.10 -19.82 -0.90
CA THR A 114 -5.99 -19.42 -1.78
C THR A 114 -5.14 -18.32 -1.15
N ALA A 115 -5.77 -17.35 -0.49
CA ALA A 115 -5.07 -16.30 0.23
C ALA A 115 -4.28 -16.85 1.43
N ARG A 116 -4.82 -17.82 2.18
CA ARG A 116 -4.12 -18.50 3.29
C ARG A 116 -2.86 -19.18 2.80
N ASP A 117 -2.95 -19.96 1.72
CA ASP A 117 -1.82 -20.69 1.14
C ASP A 117 -0.73 -19.72 0.66
N ALA A 118 -1.12 -18.62 -0.01
CA ALA A 118 -0.21 -17.57 -0.46
C ALA A 118 0.50 -16.87 0.72
N LEU A 119 -0.24 -16.48 1.75
CA LEU A 119 0.32 -15.84 2.95
C LEU A 119 1.31 -16.76 3.67
N ALA A 120 0.95 -18.04 3.84
CA ALA A 120 1.82 -19.04 4.47
C ALA A 120 3.12 -19.25 3.66
N ALA A 121 3.04 -19.26 2.33
CA ALA A 121 4.22 -19.30 1.47
C ALA A 121 5.11 -18.06 1.63
N VAL A 122 4.52 -16.85 1.68
CA VAL A 122 5.27 -15.62 1.92
C VAL A 122 5.95 -15.64 3.28
N GLN A 123 5.27 -16.12 4.33
CA GLN A 123 5.87 -16.22 5.66
C GLN A 123 7.15 -17.06 5.66
N ILE A 124 7.13 -18.24 5.01
CA ILE A 124 8.30 -19.10 4.89
C ILE A 124 9.41 -18.42 4.07
N TRP A 125 9.08 -17.80 2.93
CA TRP A 125 10.07 -17.10 2.12
C TRP A 125 10.71 -15.90 2.85
N VAL A 126 9.94 -15.10 3.58
CA VAL A 126 10.46 -13.97 4.36
C VAL A 126 11.42 -14.47 5.46
N GLU A 127 11.10 -15.59 6.09
CA GLU A 127 11.97 -16.21 7.08
C GLU A 127 13.26 -16.76 6.46
N GLU A 128 13.17 -17.56 5.41
CA GLU A 128 14.32 -18.27 4.83
C GLU A 128 15.22 -17.39 3.94
N ASP A 129 14.65 -16.51 3.11
CA ASP A 129 15.40 -15.72 2.13
C ASP A 129 15.79 -14.32 2.66
N LEU A 130 14.99 -13.78 3.58
CA LEU A 130 15.21 -12.46 4.19
C LEU A 130 15.63 -12.56 5.66
N GLY A 131 15.42 -13.65 6.39
CA GLY A 131 15.76 -13.70 7.83
C GLY A 131 14.96 -12.67 8.62
N LEU A 132 13.67 -12.53 8.33
CA LEU A 132 12.71 -11.71 9.05
C LEU A 132 11.54 -12.58 9.48
N THR A 133 10.83 -12.21 10.54
CA THR A 133 9.64 -12.94 10.98
C THR A 133 8.39 -12.19 10.50
N LEU A 134 7.58 -12.84 9.66
CA LEU A 134 6.32 -12.30 9.19
C LEU A 134 5.14 -12.90 9.99
N ARG A 135 4.33 -12.03 10.58
CA ARG A 135 3.03 -12.41 11.13
C ARG A 135 1.99 -12.33 10.03
N ILE A 136 1.11 -13.32 9.95
CA ILE A 136 0.04 -13.42 8.95
C ILE A 136 -1.28 -13.79 9.61
N ALA A 137 -2.38 -13.24 9.11
CA ALA A 137 -3.73 -13.50 9.60
C ALA A 137 -4.79 -13.37 8.50
N ILE A 138 -5.91 -14.04 8.70
CA ILE A 138 -7.13 -13.89 7.90
C ILE A 138 -8.29 -13.60 8.84
N VAL A 139 -8.89 -12.41 8.70
CA VAL A 139 -9.93 -11.90 9.59
C VAL A 139 -11.24 -11.72 8.81
N PRO A 140 -12.34 -12.40 9.16
CA PRO A 140 -13.64 -12.17 8.53
C PRO A 140 -14.15 -10.74 8.76
N VAL A 141 -14.75 -10.13 7.74
CA VAL A 141 -15.39 -8.80 7.86
C VAL A 141 -16.52 -8.84 8.89
N ALA A 142 -17.28 -9.94 8.94
CA ALA A 142 -18.33 -10.16 9.93
C ALA A 142 -17.84 -10.00 11.38
N ASP A 143 -16.63 -10.46 11.69
CA ASP A 143 -16.06 -10.38 13.04
C ASP A 143 -15.70 -8.94 13.41
N THR A 144 -15.27 -8.12 12.44
CA THR A 144 -15.07 -6.69 12.66
C THR A 144 -16.38 -5.98 13.02
N ARG A 145 -17.50 -6.42 12.44
CA ARG A 145 -18.84 -5.86 12.66
C ARG A 145 -19.48 -6.31 13.96
N ALA A 146 -19.17 -7.53 14.40
CA ALA A 146 -19.56 -8.00 15.73
C ALA A 146 -19.03 -7.08 16.86
N GLU A 147 -17.94 -6.37 16.60
CA GLU A 147 -17.33 -5.38 17.52
C GLU A 147 -17.86 -3.96 17.31
N GLY A 148 -18.91 -3.77 16.51
CA GLY A 148 -19.52 -2.47 16.25
C GLY A 148 -18.69 -1.53 15.36
N LEU A 149 -17.73 -2.10 14.62
CA LEU A 149 -16.91 -1.44 13.60
C LEU A 149 -17.39 -1.85 12.19
N ASP A 150 -16.76 -1.32 11.15
CA ASP A 150 -17.06 -1.71 9.77
C ASP A 150 -15.77 -1.69 8.94
N VAL A 151 -15.80 -2.31 7.77
CA VAL A 151 -14.75 -2.16 6.75
C VAL A 151 -15.41 -1.62 5.50
N ARG A 152 -15.07 -0.38 5.18
CA ARG A 152 -15.54 0.31 3.99
C ARG A 152 -14.37 0.66 3.12
N VAL A 153 -14.60 0.61 1.82
CA VAL A 153 -13.57 0.84 0.81
C VAL A 153 -14.00 1.97 -0.13
N ALA A 154 -13.05 2.80 -0.53
CA ALA A 154 -13.18 3.77 -1.61
C ALA A 154 -12.07 3.55 -2.64
N ARG A 155 -12.27 4.08 -3.85
CA ARG A 155 -11.31 3.94 -4.97
C ARG A 155 -10.74 5.29 -5.38
N TYR A 156 -9.46 5.47 -5.09
CA TYR A 156 -8.73 6.67 -5.42
C TYR A 156 -7.96 6.51 -6.74
N SER A 157 -8.33 7.27 -7.76
CA SER A 157 -7.68 7.29 -9.06
C SER A 157 -6.47 8.22 -9.03
N VAL A 158 -5.28 7.68 -8.74
CA VAL A 158 -4.02 8.47 -8.76
C VAL A 158 -3.61 8.86 -10.17
N SER A 159 -3.98 8.04 -11.16
CA SER A 159 -3.74 8.28 -12.57
C SER A 159 -4.84 7.60 -13.41
N PRO A 160 -4.94 7.88 -14.72
CA PRO A 160 -5.89 7.17 -15.60
C PRO A 160 -5.65 5.66 -15.72
N TYR A 161 -4.58 5.12 -15.12
CA TYR A 161 -4.17 3.72 -15.25
C TYR A 161 -4.13 2.96 -13.93
N VAL A 162 -4.06 3.67 -12.79
CA VAL A 162 -3.91 3.05 -11.47
C VAL A 162 -4.90 3.64 -10.50
N THR A 163 -5.55 2.74 -9.77
CA THR A 163 -6.45 3.05 -8.67
C THR A 163 -5.91 2.40 -7.39
N TYR A 164 -5.94 3.13 -6.28
CA TYR A 164 -5.61 2.61 -4.96
C TYR A 164 -6.84 2.56 -4.08
N ALA A 165 -6.94 1.50 -3.27
CA ALA A 165 -8.00 1.37 -2.29
C ALA A 165 -7.71 2.27 -1.07
N MET A 166 -8.77 2.86 -0.53
CA MET A 166 -8.76 3.58 0.74
C MET A 166 -9.73 2.87 1.68
N PHE A 167 -9.38 2.75 2.96
CA PHE A 167 -10.20 2.04 3.95
C PHE A 167 -10.68 2.97 5.06
N TRP A 168 -11.94 2.78 5.46
CA TRP A 168 -12.59 3.49 6.57
C TRP A 168 -13.52 2.55 7.33
N GLY A 169 -13.55 2.65 8.64
CA GLY A 169 -14.61 2.09 9.48
C GLY A 169 -14.13 1.58 10.84
N GLY A 170 -12.83 1.67 11.09
CA GLY A 170 -12.15 1.13 12.27
C GLY A 170 -11.83 -0.36 12.16
N GLY A 171 -12.42 -1.05 11.17
CA GLY A 171 -12.29 -2.50 10.99
C GLY A 171 -10.90 -2.94 10.56
N THR A 172 -10.20 -2.19 9.69
CA THR A 172 -8.83 -2.55 9.28
C THR A 172 -7.85 -2.38 10.44
N SER A 173 -7.95 -1.27 11.15
CA SER A 173 -7.18 -1.01 12.37
C SER A 173 -7.47 -2.04 13.47
N TRP A 174 -8.73 -2.49 13.62
CA TRP A 174 -9.07 -3.54 14.57
C TRP A 174 -8.49 -4.90 14.16
N ALA A 175 -8.61 -5.29 12.89
CA ALA A 175 -8.09 -6.55 12.38
C ALA A 175 -6.56 -6.64 12.55
N GLU A 176 -5.84 -5.55 12.27
CA GLU A 176 -4.40 -5.46 12.50
C GLU A 176 -4.06 -5.67 13.99
N ARG A 177 -4.82 -5.05 14.91
CA ARG A 177 -4.64 -5.25 16.35
C ARG A 177 -4.90 -6.70 16.77
N GLN A 178 -5.97 -7.34 16.28
CA GLN A 178 -6.27 -8.74 16.60
C GLN A 178 -5.16 -9.68 16.12
N MET A 179 -4.66 -9.46 14.89
CA MET A 179 -3.49 -10.17 14.38
C MET A 179 -2.29 -9.97 15.32
N LYS A 180 -1.97 -8.72 15.71
CA LYS A 180 -0.84 -8.42 16.61
C LYS A 180 -0.99 -9.06 18.00
N LEU A 181 -2.21 -9.34 18.45
CA LEU A 181 -2.52 -10.10 19.67
C LEU A 181 -2.44 -11.63 19.50
N GLY A 182 -2.09 -12.14 18.31
CA GLY A 182 -1.95 -13.56 18.02
C GLY A 182 -3.27 -14.27 17.68
N ARG A 183 -4.35 -13.52 17.42
CA ARG A 183 -5.63 -14.08 16.96
C ARG A 183 -5.66 -14.16 15.44
N TYR A 184 -6.54 -15.00 14.89
CA TYR A 184 -6.74 -15.17 13.44
C TYR A 184 -5.51 -15.64 12.65
N GLY A 185 -4.50 -16.16 13.35
CA GLY A 185 -3.28 -16.65 12.74
C GLY A 185 -3.54 -17.79 11.74
N ILE A 186 -2.68 -17.88 10.74
CA ILE A 186 -2.72 -18.92 9.71
C ILE A 186 -1.63 -19.95 10.04
N GLU A 187 -1.92 -21.21 9.74
CA GLU A 187 -0.93 -22.28 9.85
C GLU A 187 0.26 -22.04 8.92
N ARG A 188 1.44 -22.46 9.37
CA ARG A 188 2.68 -22.30 8.63
C ARG A 188 2.73 -23.27 7.46
N ALA A 189 3.23 -22.82 6.31
CA ALA A 189 3.55 -23.72 5.19
C ALA A 189 4.79 -24.58 5.49
N ALA A 190 5.02 -25.60 4.67
CA ALA A 190 6.20 -26.44 4.78
C ALA A 190 7.49 -25.63 4.52
N PRO A 191 8.62 -25.96 5.18
CA PRO A 191 9.92 -25.36 4.85
C PRO A 191 10.25 -25.50 3.36
N GLY A 192 10.86 -24.46 2.78
CA GLY A 192 11.17 -24.38 1.36
C GLY A 192 9.98 -24.04 0.45
N THR A 193 8.75 -23.87 0.96
CA THR A 193 7.63 -23.35 0.18
C THR A 193 7.93 -21.93 -0.32
N ARG A 194 7.60 -21.67 -1.59
CA ARG A 194 7.89 -20.41 -2.29
C ARG A 194 6.61 -19.77 -2.82
N PRO A 195 6.36 -18.48 -2.56
CA PRO A 195 5.26 -17.74 -3.18
C PRO A 195 5.59 -17.36 -4.63
N ASP A 196 4.56 -17.05 -5.42
CA ASP A 196 4.72 -16.41 -6.72
C ASP A 196 4.88 -14.89 -6.56
N LEU A 197 6.11 -14.39 -6.64
CA LEU A 197 6.43 -12.96 -6.55
C LEU A 197 6.66 -12.33 -7.93
N THR A 198 6.09 -12.90 -8.99
CA THR A 198 6.17 -12.33 -10.33
C THR A 198 5.66 -10.88 -10.32
N GLY A 199 6.46 -9.97 -10.88
CA GLY A 199 6.18 -8.54 -10.93
C GLY A 199 6.73 -7.73 -9.75
N LEU A 200 7.07 -8.35 -8.62
CA LEU A 200 7.74 -7.66 -7.52
C LEU A 200 9.16 -7.26 -7.93
N SER A 201 9.42 -5.95 -7.96
CA SER A 201 10.73 -5.41 -8.35
C SER A 201 11.04 -4.10 -7.64
N CYS A 202 12.31 -3.72 -7.62
CA CYS A 202 12.76 -2.40 -7.18
C CYS A 202 14.10 -2.09 -7.85
N ARG A 203 14.06 -1.24 -8.88
CA ARG A 203 15.21 -0.91 -9.74
C ARG A 203 15.63 0.55 -9.68
N TRP A 204 15.06 1.30 -8.73
CA TRP A 204 15.23 2.74 -8.61
C TRP A 204 16.22 3.10 -7.50
N SER A 205 16.89 4.23 -7.67
CA SER A 205 17.66 4.84 -6.59
C SER A 205 16.72 5.33 -5.48
N PRO A 206 17.21 5.48 -4.24
CA PRO A 206 16.56 6.34 -3.28
C PRO A 206 16.23 7.71 -3.90
N ILE A 207 15.08 8.24 -3.54
CA ILE A 207 14.55 9.50 -4.06
C ILE A 207 14.88 10.57 -3.04
N GLU A 208 15.98 11.30 -3.28
CA GLU A 208 16.43 12.38 -2.41
C GLU A 208 15.41 13.53 -2.35
N ALA A 209 15.26 14.13 -1.17
CA ALA A 209 14.45 15.33 -0.97
C ALA A 209 14.92 16.48 -1.87
N ARG A 210 13.98 17.25 -2.42
CA ARG A 210 14.27 18.42 -3.26
C ARG A 210 13.81 19.72 -2.64
N HIS A 211 12.81 19.69 -1.77
CA HIS A 211 12.20 20.89 -1.19
C HIS A 211 12.59 21.09 0.28
N GLY A 212 13.07 20.03 0.93
CA GLY A 212 13.66 20.10 2.26
C GLY A 212 13.97 18.71 2.78
N GLU A 213 12.96 18.07 3.36
CA GLU A 213 13.07 16.73 3.92
C GLU A 213 11.96 15.82 3.39
N ILE A 214 12.24 14.53 3.27
CA ILE A 214 11.19 13.52 3.13
C ILE A 214 10.58 13.29 4.51
N VAL A 215 9.25 13.34 4.60
CA VAL A 215 8.53 13.18 5.87
C VAL A 215 7.47 12.11 5.73
N SER A 216 7.56 11.07 6.54
CA SER A 216 6.51 10.06 6.71
C SER A 216 5.60 10.46 7.87
N ILE A 217 4.31 10.58 7.60
CA ILE A 217 3.27 11.00 8.55
C ILE A 217 2.27 9.86 8.68
N ILE A 218 1.92 9.52 9.91
CA ILE A 218 0.78 8.68 10.24
C ILE A 218 -0.10 9.46 11.21
N ALA A 219 -1.36 9.66 10.87
CA ALA A 219 -2.34 10.32 11.73
C ALA A 219 -3.61 9.46 11.80
N VAL A 220 -3.87 8.89 12.96
CA VAL A 220 -5.06 8.06 13.21
C VAL A 220 -5.96 8.77 14.22
N PRO A 221 -7.29 8.52 14.20
CA PRO A 221 -8.19 9.09 15.18
C PRO A 221 -7.74 8.80 16.62
N GLY A 222 -8.03 9.75 17.50
CA GLY A 222 -7.92 9.58 18.95
C GLY A 222 -8.85 8.49 19.50
N GLU A 223 -9.06 8.47 20.81
CA GLU A 223 -10.01 7.52 21.40
C GLU A 223 -11.45 7.85 20.99
N GLY A 224 -12.22 6.82 20.62
CA GLY A 224 -13.60 6.96 20.14
C GLY A 224 -13.74 6.86 18.62
N ARG A 225 -14.94 7.14 18.11
CA ARG A 225 -15.22 7.12 16.66
C ARG A 225 -14.74 8.42 16.01
N PRO A 226 -14.10 8.37 14.82
CA PRO A 226 -13.65 9.57 14.12
C PRO A 226 -14.82 10.52 13.82
N GLY A 227 -14.75 11.72 14.41
CA GLY A 227 -15.72 12.79 14.21
C GLY A 227 -15.32 13.77 13.11
N GLN A 228 -16.08 14.86 12.99
CA GLN A 228 -15.80 15.94 12.02
C GLN A 228 -14.42 16.57 12.24
N GLU A 229 -14.00 16.73 13.50
CA GLU A 229 -12.72 17.36 13.83
C GLU A 229 -11.50 16.60 13.27
N PHE A 230 -11.57 15.27 13.20
CA PHE A 230 -10.51 14.46 12.59
C PHE A 230 -10.51 14.62 11.06
N ARG A 231 -11.69 14.70 10.44
CA ARG A 231 -11.80 15.01 9.00
C ARG A 231 -11.20 16.37 8.69
N ASP A 232 -11.56 17.40 9.46
CA ASP A 232 -11.05 18.76 9.30
C ASP A 232 -9.52 18.81 9.46
N LEU A 233 -8.97 18.04 10.40
CA LEU A 233 -7.51 17.88 10.54
C LEU A 233 -6.88 17.28 9.27
N VAL A 234 -7.42 16.16 8.77
CA VAL A 234 -6.89 15.51 7.57
C VAL A 234 -6.99 16.44 6.36
N SER A 235 -8.13 17.11 6.17
CA SER A 235 -8.31 18.12 5.11
C SER A 235 -7.31 19.27 5.25
N GLY A 236 -7.05 19.76 6.48
CA GLY A 236 -6.07 20.80 6.74
C GLY A 236 -4.63 20.37 6.41
N ILE A 237 -4.26 19.13 6.72
CA ILE A 237 -2.93 18.59 6.35
C ILE A 237 -2.81 18.49 4.82
N VAL A 238 -3.82 17.94 4.14
CA VAL A 238 -3.83 17.83 2.68
C VAL A 238 -3.73 19.21 2.02
N ALA A 239 -4.50 20.19 2.50
CA ALA A 239 -4.46 21.56 2.00
C ALA A 239 -3.05 22.18 2.12
N ILE A 240 -2.33 21.96 3.23
CA ILE A 240 -0.95 22.45 3.35
C ILE A 240 -0.03 21.76 2.33
N THR A 241 -0.22 20.47 2.05
CA THR A 241 0.63 19.76 1.07
C THR A 241 0.36 20.21 -0.36
N THR A 242 -0.88 20.55 -0.73
CA THR A 242 -1.26 20.99 -2.08
C THR A 242 -0.77 22.40 -2.42
N GLU A 243 -0.39 23.21 -1.43
CA GLU A 243 0.26 24.51 -1.65
C GLU A 243 1.67 24.38 -2.28
N GLN A 244 2.33 23.23 -2.11
CA GLN A 244 3.65 22.96 -2.70
C GLN A 244 3.56 22.32 -4.09
N ASN A 245 4.67 22.39 -4.82
CA ASN A 245 4.77 21.83 -6.16
C ASN A 245 4.39 20.35 -6.18
N ARG A 246 3.39 20.02 -7.02
CA ARG A 246 2.81 18.67 -7.16
C ARG A 246 2.36 18.07 -5.82
N ASP A 247 1.73 18.83 -4.94
CA ASP A 247 1.18 18.31 -3.67
C ASP A 247 2.22 17.64 -2.75
N SER A 248 3.44 18.19 -2.71
CA SER A 248 4.58 17.60 -1.98
C SER A 248 4.95 16.18 -2.44
N HIS A 249 4.67 15.84 -3.71
CA HIS A 249 4.94 14.52 -4.27
C HIS A 249 6.46 14.22 -4.27
N PRO A 250 6.92 13.14 -3.60
CA PRO A 250 8.34 12.88 -3.42
C PRO A 250 9.02 12.44 -4.72
N VAL A 251 8.31 11.73 -5.60
CA VAL A 251 8.87 11.30 -6.89
C VAL A 251 8.87 12.45 -7.90
N PRO A 252 9.98 12.72 -8.62
CA PRO A 252 10.05 13.73 -9.68
C PRO A 252 9.05 13.49 -10.82
N ALA A 253 8.58 14.55 -11.47
CA ALA A 253 7.62 14.45 -12.58
C ALA A 253 8.14 13.65 -13.79
N ASP A 254 9.45 13.68 -14.03
CA ASP A 254 10.15 12.91 -15.06
C ASP A 254 10.56 11.50 -14.60
N GLY A 255 10.09 11.09 -13.42
CA GLY A 255 10.38 9.82 -12.76
C GLY A 255 11.73 9.77 -12.05
N PRO A 256 11.91 8.79 -11.15
CA PRO A 256 13.13 8.64 -10.36
C PRO A 256 14.32 8.21 -11.22
N ASN A 257 15.53 8.42 -10.71
CA ASN A 257 16.73 7.93 -11.38
C ASN A 257 16.85 6.40 -11.27
N LEU A 258 17.25 5.75 -12.37
CA LEU A 258 17.55 4.32 -12.37
C LEU A 258 18.81 4.05 -11.52
N ALA A 259 18.74 3.04 -10.66
CA ALA A 259 19.90 2.58 -9.90
C ALA A 259 20.47 1.31 -10.52
N PHE A 260 21.76 1.31 -10.82
CA PHE A 260 22.52 0.06 -10.86
C PHE A 260 22.94 -0.30 -9.43
N SER A 261 22.11 -1.08 -8.75
CA SER A 261 22.44 -1.61 -7.43
C SER A 261 22.53 -3.13 -7.48
N LEU A 262 23.73 -3.68 -7.26
CA LEU A 262 23.93 -5.12 -7.09
C LEU A 262 23.06 -5.67 -5.95
N HIS A 263 22.84 -4.89 -4.90
CA HIS A 263 21.94 -5.25 -3.81
C HIS A 263 20.47 -5.32 -4.26
N GLY A 264 20.01 -4.38 -5.08
CA GLY A 264 18.66 -4.41 -5.67
C GLY A 264 18.46 -5.64 -6.57
N ILE A 265 19.41 -5.91 -7.47
CA ILE A 265 19.40 -7.09 -8.36
C ILE A 265 19.42 -8.39 -7.54
N ASN A 266 20.21 -8.46 -6.47
CA ASN A 266 20.26 -9.63 -5.58
C ASN A 266 18.91 -9.88 -4.89
N ARG A 267 18.24 -8.83 -4.43
CA ARG A 267 16.93 -8.93 -3.78
C ARG A 267 15.84 -9.37 -4.77
N GLU A 268 15.78 -8.73 -5.94
CA GLU A 268 14.83 -9.11 -7.00
C GLU A 268 15.07 -10.57 -7.45
N ALA A 269 16.33 -11.01 -7.57
CA ALA A 269 16.65 -12.40 -7.88
C ALA A 269 16.27 -13.37 -6.74
N LYS A 270 16.33 -12.98 -5.47
CA LYS A 270 15.85 -13.78 -4.34
C LYS A 270 14.32 -13.93 -4.35
N ALA A 271 13.61 -12.87 -4.73
CA ALA A 271 12.15 -12.87 -4.85
C ALA A 271 11.68 -13.72 -6.03
N THR A 272 12.36 -13.64 -7.17
CA THR A 272 11.89 -14.25 -8.43
C THR A 272 12.53 -15.60 -8.78
N ALA A 273 13.54 -16.07 -8.03
CA ALA A 273 14.19 -17.35 -8.31
C ALA A 273 14.69 -18.11 -7.06
N PRO A 274 14.60 -19.45 -7.06
CA PRO A 274 15.19 -20.28 -6.02
C PRO A 274 16.73 -20.26 -6.09
N ALA A 275 17.39 -20.63 -4.98
CA ALA A 275 18.85 -20.52 -4.80
C ALA A 275 19.69 -20.99 -6.02
N GLY A 276 19.38 -22.17 -6.59
CA GLY A 276 20.10 -22.74 -7.74
C GLY A 276 19.91 -22.01 -9.07
N ARG A 277 18.92 -21.12 -9.21
CA ARG A 277 18.64 -20.39 -10.46
C ARG A 277 18.93 -18.88 -10.35
N ARG A 278 19.36 -18.40 -9.17
CA ARG A 278 19.59 -16.97 -8.93
C ARG A 278 20.60 -16.35 -9.88
N LEU A 279 21.69 -17.04 -10.25
CA LEU A 279 22.69 -16.47 -11.16
C LEU A 279 22.10 -16.17 -12.55
N ARG A 280 21.35 -17.12 -13.12
CA ARG A 280 20.64 -16.93 -14.38
C ARG A 280 19.66 -15.76 -14.27
N GLN A 281 18.91 -15.69 -13.18
CA GLN A 281 17.95 -14.61 -12.96
C GLN A 281 18.62 -13.23 -12.86
N LYS A 282 19.76 -13.13 -12.17
CA LYS A 282 20.56 -11.90 -12.11
C LYS A 282 21.02 -11.44 -13.50
N LEU A 283 21.45 -12.37 -14.36
CA LEU A 283 21.85 -12.06 -15.74
C LEU A 283 20.66 -11.52 -16.56
N ILE A 284 19.48 -12.12 -16.40
CA ILE A 284 18.25 -11.65 -17.05
C ILE A 284 17.89 -10.23 -16.58
N ILE A 285 17.89 -9.98 -15.26
CA ILE A 285 17.60 -8.66 -14.69
C ILE A 285 18.61 -7.62 -15.17
N PHE A 286 19.89 -7.98 -15.21
CA PHE A 286 20.95 -7.11 -15.71
C PHE A 286 20.75 -6.74 -17.18
N LEU A 287 20.43 -7.72 -18.04
CA LEU A 287 20.13 -7.47 -19.45
C LEU A 287 18.91 -6.55 -19.62
N GLN A 288 17.84 -6.78 -18.85
CA GLN A 288 16.65 -5.92 -18.87
C GLN A 288 16.96 -4.49 -18.44
N LEU A 289 17.77 -4.30 -17.40
CA LEU A 289 18.24 -2.98 -16.96
C LEU A 289 19.09 -2.30 -18.04
N ALA A 290 20.03 -3.02 -18.65
CA ALA A 290 20.87 -2.50 -19.72
C ALA A 290 20.05 -2.03 -20.92
N ILE A 291 19.09 -2.84 -21.39
CA ILE A 291 18.17 -2.48 -22.47
C ILE A 291 17.37 -1.23 -22.09
N THR A 292 16.80 -1.19 -20.88
CA THR A 292 16.01 -0.03 -20.40
C THR A 292 16.83 1.25 -20.40
N VAL A 293 18.08 1.20 -19.92
CA VAL A 293 18.99 2.35 -19.88
C VAL A 293 19.38 2.82 -21.27
N VAL A 294 19.66 1.89 -22.19
CA VAL A 294 19.96 2.23 -23.59
C VAL A 294 18.75 2.89 -24.26
N CYS A 295 17.56 2.30 -24.16
CA CYS A 295 16.32 2.88 -24.69
C CYS A 295 16.05 4.28 -24.10
N TYR A 296 16.27 4.48 -22.80
CA TYR A 296 16.10 5.77 -22.14
C TYR A 296 17.09 6.82 -22.67
N LYS A 297 18.38 6.50 -22.73
CA LYS A 297 19.45 7.41 -23.17
C LYS A 297 19.29 7.81 -24.64
N VAL A 298 19.03 6.84 -25.51
CA VAL A 298 18.89 7.07 -26.95
C VAL A 298 17.50 7.65 -27.29
N GLY A 299 16.50 7.46 -26.43
CA GLY A 299 15.15 7.97 -26.65
C GLY A 299 14.34 7.18 -27.68
N ILE A 300 14.72 5.94 -27.95
CA ILE A 300 14.04 5.06 -28.92
C ILE A 300 13.13 4.09 -28.17
N PRO A 301 11.83 4.02 -28.53
CA PRO A 301 10.92 3.02 -27.98
C PRO A 301 11.26 1.61 -28.51
N LEU A 302 11.06 0.58 -27.69
CA LEU A 302 11.20 -0.82 -28.06
C LEU A 302 9.81 -1.46 -28.18
N GLY A 303 9.27 -1.49 -29.40
CA GLY A 303 7.89 -1.93 -29.64
C GLY A 303 6.90 -1.01 -28.94
N ARG A 304 6.12 -1.55 -27.99
CA ARG A 304 5.16 -0.77 -27.17
C ARG A 304 5.80 -0.11 -25.93
N PHE A 305 7.05 -0.44 -25.62
CA PHE A 305 7.75 0.07 -24.45
C PHE A 305 8.48 1.39 -24.78
N ASP A 306 8.23 2.43 -23.99
CA ASP A 306 8.95 3.71 -24.01
C ASP A 306 9.46 3.99 -22.60
N ALA A 307 10.78 4.03 -22.43
CA ALA A 307 11.40 4.21 -21.12
C ALA A 307 11.15 5.59 -20.49
N ARG A 308 11.03 6.66 -21.30
CA ARG A 308 10.73 8.02 -20.80
C ARG A 308 9.28 8.14 -20.37
N ARG A 309 8.36 7.53 -21.14
CA ARG A 309 6.96 7.40 -20.74
C ARG A 309 6.81 6.54 -19.50
N TYR A 310 7.47 5.39 -19.44
CA TYR A 310 7.47 4.50 -18.28
C TYR A 310 7.90 5.23 -17.00
N LYS A 311 8.97 6.04 -17.04
CA LYS A 311 9.38 6.87 -15.90
C LYS A 311 8.32 7.90 -15.46
N ARG A 312 7.63 8.53 -16.41
CA ARG A 312 6.53 9.46 -16.09
C ARG A 312 5.32 8.74 -15.50
N ASP A 313 5.00 7.55 -16.02
CA ASP A 313 3.96 6.69 -15.47
C ASP A 313 4.31 6.24 -14.05
N VAL A 314 5.58 5.93 -13.78
CA VAL A 314 6.07 5.63 -12.42
C VAL A 314 5.76 6.77 -11.46
N ALA A 315 6.07 8.01 -11.86
CA ALA A 315 5.77 9.18 -11.04
C ALA A 315 4.26 9.38 -10.85
N GLY A 316 3.46 9.25 -11.91
CA GLY A 316 2.01 9.42 -11.84
C GLY A 316 1.27 8.32 -11.09
N ASN A 317 1.81 7.11 -11.06
CA ASN A 317 1.20 5.95 -10.40
C ASN A 317 1.68 5.75 -8.96
N SER A 318 2.44 6.68 -8.39
CA SER A 318 3.07 6.50 -7.08
C SER A 318 2.07 6.64 -5.93
N ASP A 319 2.06 5.65 -5.04
CA ASP A 319 1.29 5.60 -3.80
C ASP A 319 2.09 6.21 -2.65
N PHE A 320 2.08 7.54 -2.58
CA PHE A 320 2.76 8.32 -1.53
C PHE A 320 1.79 8.88 -0.48
N ARG A 321 0.48 8.75 -0.69
CA ARG A 321 -0.58 9.21 0.20
C ARG A 321 -1.75 8.24 0.15
N LYS A 322 -2.21 7.80 1.33
CA LYS A 322 -3.28 6.82 1.48
C LYS A 322 -4.04 7.01 2.78
N PHE A 323 -5.22 6.42 2.83
CA PHE A 323 -6.12 6.46 3.98
C PHE A 323 -6.54 5.04 4.34
N ASP A 324 -6.18 4.58 5.54
CA ASP A 324 -6.46 3.24 6.06
C ASP A 324 -6.79 3.38 7.55
N ASP A 325 -8.06 3.68 7.82
CA ASP A 325 -8.58 4.13 9.13
C ASP A 325 -7.84 5.34 9.73
N GLY A 326 -7.06 6.02 8.90
CA GLY A 326 -6.22 7.14 9.25
C GLY A 326 -5.32 7.52 8.07
N LEU A 327 -4.81 8.74 8.11
CA LEU A 327 -3.96 9.30 7.06
C LEU A 327 -2.54 8.73 7.17
N LYS A 328 -2.00 8.25 6.05
CA LYS A 328 -0.60 7.84 5.89
C LYS A 328 -0.02 8.55 4.66
N MET A 329 1.05 9.32 4.83
CA MET A 329 1.70 10.04 3.74
C MET A 329 3.22 9.97 3.84
N THR A 330 3.91 9.94 2.69
CA THR A 330 5.35 10.18 2.57
C THR A 330 5.53 11.31 1.56
N ILE A 331 5.94 12.48 2.04
CA ILE A 331 5.96 13.73 1.26
C ILE A 331 7.35 14.36 1.24
N ASP A 332 7.67 15.11 0.19
CA ASP A 332 8.84 16.01 0.12
C ASP A 332 8.36 17.43 0.43
N VAL A 333 8.80 17.97 1.56
CA VAL A 333 8.21 19.17 2.16
C VAL A 333 9.31 20.11 2.65
N ASP A 334 9.15 21.41 2.40
CA ASP A 334 10.00 22.44 2.99
C ASP A 334 9.75 22.64 4.51
N ALA A 335 10.64 23.38 5.15
CA ALA A 335 10.60 23.62 6.59
C ALA A 335 9.38 24.43 7.06
N GLU A 336 8.83 25.31 6.21
CA GLU A 336 7.69 26.16 6.57
C GLU A 336 6.40 25.33 6.61
N HIS A 337 6.13 24.58 5.54
CA HIS A 337 4.97 23.71 5.45
C HIS A 337 5.03 22.58 6.48
N LEU A 338 6.22 22.00 6.70
CA LEU A 338 6.42 20.98 7.75
C LEU A 338 6.05 21.52 9.13
N LYS A 339 6.51 22.73 9.47
CA LYS A 339 6.18 23.36 10.76
C LYS A 339 4.68 23.59 10.92
N ARG A 340 3.97 23.97 9.85
CA ARG A 340 2.51 24.14 9.86
C ARG A 340 1.79 22.81 10.10
N ILE A 341 2.22 21.75 9.42
CA ILE A 341 1.69 20.38 9.62
C ILE A 341 1.92 19.93 11.06
N GLU A 342 3.13 20.08 11.60
CA GLU A 342 3.45 19.75 12.99
C GLU A 342 2.60 20.53 13.98
N THR A 343 2.40 21.82 13.74
CA THR A 343 1.55 22.68 14.60
C THR A 343 0.09 22.20 14.61
N LEU A 344 -0.47 21.84 13.45
CA LEU A 344 -1.82 21.28 13.37
C LEU A 344 -1.95 19.94 14.10
N LEU A 345 -1.00 19.03 13.86
CA LEU A 345 -0.96 17.71 14.50
C LEU A 345 -0.85 17.82 16.02
N GLU A 346 0.00 18.72 16.51
CA GLU A 346 0.19 18.95 17.95
C GLU A 346 -1.05 19.56 18.62
N ALA A 347 -1.64 20.58 17.99
CA ALA A 347 -2.88 21.18 18.49
C ALA A 347 -4.06 20.19 18.50
N ALA A 348 -4.14 19.30 17.51
CA ALA A 348 -5.14 18.23 17.50
C ALA A 348 -4.86 17.15 18.54
N ARG A 349 -3.59 16.77 18.74
CA ARG A 349 -3.17 15.80 19.78
C ARG A 349 -3.50 16.30 21.18
N ALA A 350 -3.21 17.58 21.47
CA ALA A 350 -3.53 18.21 22.74
C ALA A 350 -5.04 18.20 23.08
N ARG A 351 -5.89 18.16 22.04
CA ARG A 351 -7.35 18.05 22.17
C ARG A 351 -7.87 16.61 22.14
N GLY A 352 -6.99 15.61 22.02
CA GLY A 352 -7.37 14.20 21.94
C GLY A 352 -7.98 13.77 20.59
N ILE A 353 -7.93 14.62 19.56
CA ILE A 353 -8.55 14.35 18.25
C ILE A 353 -7.76 13.31 17.46
N VAL A 354 -6.43 13.29 17.62
CA VAL A 354 -5.51 12.48 16.82
C VAL A 354 -4.43 11.85 17.69
N ARG A 355 -4.06 10.61 17.34
CA ARG A 355 -2.75 10.06 17.67
C ARG A 355 -1.94 10.05 16.39
N TYR A 356 -0.73 10.59 16.43
CA TYR A 356 0.07 10.70 15.22
C TYR A 356 1.54 10.36 15.48
N GLY A 357 2.22 10.03 14.40
CA GLY A 357 3.66 9.86 14.35
C GLY A 357 4.22 10.52 13.11
N LEU A 358 5.40 11.12 13.24
CA LEU A 358 6.09 11.81 12.17
C LEU A 358 7.56 11.41 12.18
N HIS A 359 8.10 11.05 11.00
CA HIS A 359 9.50 10.71 10.82
C HIS A 359 10.10 11.45 9.64
N ARG A 360 11.18 12.20 9.90
CA ARG A 360 11.94 12.98 8.92
C ARG A 360 13.15 12.18 8.44
N GLN A 361 13.46 12.27 7.16
CA GLN A 361 14.55 11.53 6.52
C GLN A 361 15.01 12.22 5.22
N ALA A 362 16.20 11.88 4.75
CA ALA A 362 16.80 12.51 3.57
C ALA A 362 16.20 12.04 2.24
N SER A 363 15.66 10.82 2.18
CA SER A 363 15.17 10.24 0.94
C SER A 363 13.97 9.29 1.13
N ALA A 364 13.21 9.10 0.06
CA ALA A 364 12.13 8.12 -0.03
C ALA A 364 12.62 6.88 -0.80
N LEU A 365 11.89 5.78 -0.64
CA LEU A 365 12.07 4.54 -1.35
C LEU A 365 10.81 4.18 -2.10
N MET A 366 11.03 3.43 -3.16
CA MET A 366 9.99 2.89 -3.99
C MET A 366 10.07 1.37 -3.95
N THR A 367 8.92 0.72 -3.76
CA THR A 367 8.77 -0.73 -3.97
C THR A 367 7.73 -0.94 -5.05
N CYS A 368 8.06 -1.68 -6.11
CA CYS A 368 7.26 -1.74 -7.31
C CYS A 368 6.57 -3.10 -7.43
N PHE A 369 5.30 -3.08 -7.82
CA PHE A 369 4.60 -4.24 -8.35
C PHE A 369 4.26 -3.98 -9.82
N VAL A 370 4.98 -4.67 -10.70
CA VAL A 370 4.98 -4.47 -12.15
C VAL A 370 4.69 -5.82 -12.82
N PRO A 371 3.42 -6.26 -12.90
CA PRO A 371 3.07 -7.53 -13.53
C PRO A 371 3.62 -7.65 -14.96
N THR A 372 3.57 -6.54 -15.71
CA THR A 372 4.28 -6.42 -16.99
C THR A 372 4.80 -5.00 -17.19
N PRO A 373 6.05 -4.81 -17.67
CA PRO A 373 6.60 -3.48 -17.91
C PRO A 373 5.98 -2.76 -19.13
N ILE A 374 5.18 -3.47 -19.93
CA ILE A 374 4.50 -2.91 -21.11
C ILE A 374 3.16 -2.27 -20.70
N SER A 375 2.55 -2.72 -19.61
CA SER A 375 1.34 -2.11 -19.09
C SER A 375 1.66 -0.84 -18.32
N ARG A 376 0.68 0.06 -18.29
CA ARG A 376 0.78 1.36 -17.62
C ARG A 376 0.11 1.38 -16.25
N ASP A 377 -0.42 0.24 -15.82
CA ASP A 377 -1.08 0.00 -14.53
C ASP A 377 -0.10 -0.49 -13.46
N HIS A 378 1.20 -0.26 -13.67
CA HIS A 378 2.21 -0.61 -12.68
C HIS A 378 2.09 0.24 -11.43
N MET A 379 2.22 -0.41 -10.27
CA MET A 379 2.00 0.19 -8.96
C MET A 379 3.32 0.43 -8.25
N HIS A 380 3.46 1.58 -7.60
CA HIS A 380 4.72 2.01 -6.98
C HIS A 380 4.45 2.54 -5.58
N PHE A 381 4.83 1.76 -4.58
CA PHE A 381 4.61 2.12 -3.19
C PHE A 381 5.75 2.99 -2.68
N ILE A 382 5.41 4.17 -2.16
CA ILE A 382 6.38 5.11 -1.62
C ILE A 382 6.36 5.06 -0.10
N ASP A 383 7.55 4.94 0.46
CA ASP A 383 7.81 4.97 1.90
C ASP A 383 9.15 5.66 2.16
N GLY A 384 9.44 5.98 3.41
CA GLY A 384 10.68 6.61 3.82
C GLY A 384 11.91 5.69 3.78
N ALA A 385 13.06 6.21 3.35
CA ALA A 385 14.30 5.43 3.27
C ALA A 385 14.93 5.07 4.62
N ALA A 386 14.61 5.79 5.68
CA ALA A 386 15.14 5.55 7.03
C ALA A 386 14.13 4.81 7.93
N GLY A 387 13.19 4.08 7.32
CA GLY A 387 12.16 3.30 8.02
C GLY A 387 10.75 3.89 7.99
N GLY A 388 10.61 5.10 7.47
CA GLY A 388 9.34 5.69 7.06
C GLY A 388 8.16 5.42 7.99
N TYR A 389 7.12 4.76 7.48
CA TYR A 389 5.89 4.47 8.22
C TYR A 389 6.13 3.68 9.51
N ALA A 390 7.02 2.69 9.52
CA ALA A 390 7.28 1.88 10.71
C ALA A 390 7.88 2.72 11.86
N VAL A 391 8.77 3.66 11.55
CA VAL A 391 9.35 4.59 12.54
C VAL A 391 8.33 5.66 12.96
N ALA A 392 7.52 6.17 12.02
CA ALA A 392 6.42 7.06 12.38
C ALA A 392 5.43 6.36 13.35
N ALA A 393 5.05 5.11 13.08
CA ALA A 393 4.18 4.31 13.94
C ALA A 393 4.78 4.05 15.32
N SER A 394 6.10 3.82 15.41
CA SER A 394 6.77 3.64 16.72
C SER A 394 6.72 4.92 17.56
N ARG A 395 6.91 6.09 16.94
CA ARG A 395 6.80 7.41 17.60
C ARG A 395 5.38 7.71 18.08
N MET A 396 4.37 7.30 17.33
CA MET A 396 2.96 7.41 17.73
C MET A 396 2.63 6.58 18.98
N THR A 397 3.24 5.40 19.12
CA THR A 397 2.99 4.48 20.24
C THR A 397 3.89 4.72 21.45
N GLY A 398 4.80 5.72 21.39
CA GLY A 398 5.75 6.01 22.47
C GLY A 398 6.87 4.96 22.63
N LYS A 399 7.02 4.02 21.69
CA LYS A 399 8.11 3.04 21.70
C LYS A 399 9.40 3.72 21.23
N MET A 400 10.33 3.98 22.16
CA MET A 400 11.64 4.57 21.85
C MET A 400 12.50 3.62 21.01
N LEU A 401 13.11 4.16 19.96
CA LEU A 401 14.21 3.55 19.21
C LEU A 401 15.51 3.73 20.02
N ALA A 402 16.25 2.64 20.24
CA ALA A 402 17.66 2.75 20.59
C ALA A 402 18.43 3.10 19.30
N THR A 403 19.04 4.28 19.25
CA THR A 403 19.90 4.73 18.15
C THR A 403 21.18 3.88 18.14
N ALA A 404 21.50 3.26 17.00
CA ALA A 404 22.82 2.65 16.80
C ALA A 404 23.88 3.77 16.59
N PRO A 405 25.12 3.60 17.09
CA PRO A 405 26.16 4.62 16.91
C PRO A 405 26.55 4.74 15.44
N HIS A 406 26.72 5.98 14.97
CA HIS A 406 27.32 6.30 13.70
C HIS A 406 28.72 5.66 13.64
N GLN A 407 28.95 4.70 12.74
CA GLN A 407 30.32 4.30 12.41
C GLN A 407 30.90 5.36 11.49
N THR A 408 31.96 6.01 11.98
CA THR A 408 32.85 6.94 11.27
C THR A 408 33.61 6.25 10.15
#